data_AF-A0AAF0X5Q1-F1
#
_entry.id   AF-A0AAF0X5Q1-F1
#
_cell.length_a   1.000
_cell.length_b   1.000
_cell.length_c   1.000
_cell.angle_alpha   90.00
_cell.angle_beta   90.00
_cell.angle_gamma   90.00
#
_symmetry.space_group_name_H-M   'P 1'
#
loop_
_entity.id
_entity.type
_entity.pdbx_description
1 polymer ?
#
loop_
_entity_poly.entity_id
_entity_poly.type
_entity_poly.pdbx_seq_one_letter_code
_entity_poly.pdbx_strand_id
1 'polypeptide(L)'
;MSVIFLNPNPILRSSIAKLIISFSTMSSSSSKIIAEYAKSNRSSCKKCSTSIDNKSLRLGSVSRDPRGFDSTKWYHLNCLPLTSTSVDSISGFTSLKTTDQAALKSLIEATHEKVIDGDKDTVKDRKRKISEVTKDDDEEKKDTRKVKVSPPYEAPNMKLRFSVFDILDKYMDATLLPKWKAFQTIIFLEGDDGLHHSSKIAAFDFDQCLAKTSLRRVGSDAWSLMYPSIPEKLQSLYNDGYKLVIFTNESNIDRWKNKRQIAVDSKIGRLSNFIKKVGVPMQVFIACGIGKSGNKAGDPFRKPETGMWRIMEQHFNSGIPVDMDQSFYVGDAAGRPDDHSDADIKFAEAIGLKFYVPEDYFQ
;
A
#
# COMPACT_ATOMS: atom_id res chain seq x y z
N MET A 1 -31.61 12.22 81.06
CA MET A 1 -30.35 11.54 80.70
C MET A 1 -29.37 12.61 80.24
N SER A 2 -28.33 12.81 81.05
CA SER A 2 -26.98 13.35 80.77
C SER A 2 -26.86 14.51 79.76
N VAL A 3 -26.68 15.78 80.19
CA VAL A 3 -25.40 16.44 80.61
C VAL A 3 -24.46 16.64 79.40
N ILE A 4 -23.79 17.76 79.07
CA ILE A 4 -23.68 19.20 79.45
C ILE A 4 -22.76 19.81 78.34
N PHE A 5 -23.03 21.07 77.92
CA PHE A 5 -22.14 22.16 77.44
C PHE A 5 -20.74 21.89 76.83
N LEU A 6 -20.38 22.59 75.73
CA LEU A 6 -19.72 23.91 75.73
C LEU A 6 -19.37 24.37 74.30
N ASN A 7 -19.77 25.60 73.98
CA ASN A 7 -19.17 26.48 72.97
C ASN A 7 -17.97 27.18 73.65
N PRO A 8 -16.88 27.58 72.95
CA PRO A 8 -16.81 28.98 72.50
C PRO A 8 -15.96 29.26 71.23
N ASN A 9 -16.46 30.15 70.37
CA ASN A 9 -15.63 31.05 69.51
C ASN A 9 -14.78 31.97 70.41
N PRO A 10 -13.60 32.54 70.02
CA PRO A 10 -13.53 33.57 68.94
C PRO A 10 -12.13 33.91 68.32
N ILE A 11 -12.08 34.96 67.46
CA ILE A 11 -10.92 35.82 67.07
C ILE A 11 -9.93 35.24 66.02
N LEU A 12 -9.35 35.93 65.03
CA LEU A 12 -9.53 37.19 64.27
C LEU A 12 -8.30 37.27 63.30
N ARG A 13 -8.47 37.84 62.10
CA ARG A 13 -7.44 38.34 61.13
C ARG A 13 -6.69 37.24 60.35
N SER A 14 -6.36 37.34 59.05
CA SER A 14 -6.03 38.50 58.22
C SER A 14 -6.16 38.11 56.72
N SER A 15 -6.48 39.10 55.89
CA SER A 15 -6.46 39.16 54.43
C SER A 15 -5.51 38.22 53.68
N ILE A 16 -6.01 37.54 52.64
CA ILE A 16 -5.20 37.19 51.46
C ILE A 16 -5.99 37.54 50.19
N ALA A 17 -5.25 38.19 49.30
CA ALA A 17 -5.66 38.92 48.14
C ALA A 17 -6.36 38.08 47.06
N LYS A 18 -7.16 38.79 46.26
CA LYS A 18 -7.45 38.44 44.86
C LYS A 18 -6.14 38.08 44.17
N LEU A 19 -5.97 36.84 43.74
CA LEU A 19 -5.06 36.51 42.66
C LEU A 19 -5.90 36.05 41.47
N ILE A 20 -6.13 37.01 40.57
CA ILE A 20 -6.47 36.73 39.18
C ILE A 20 -5.28 35.92 38.65
N ILE A 21 -5.44 34.60 38.55
CA ILE A 21 -4.52 33.82 37.73
C ILE A 21 -4.94 34.14 36.30
N SER A 22 -4.27 35.15 35.74
CA SER A 22 -4.11 35.26 34.30
C SER A 22 -3.65 33.90 33.83
N PHE A 23 -4.48 33.21 33.06
CA PHE A 23 -4.02 32.13 32.20
C PHE A 23 -3.11 32.80 31.15
N SER A 24 -1.86 33.01 31.54
CA SER A 24 -0.77 33.23 30.63
C SER A 24 -0.76 32.03 29.71
N THR A 25 -1.14 32.26 28.46
CA THR A 25 -0.93 31.36 27.34
C THR A 25 0.46 30.76 27.47
N MET A 26 0.53 29.46 27.79
CA MET A 26 1.82 28.77 27.86
C MET A 26 2.41 28.80 26.45
N SER A 27 3.44 29.62 26.31
CA SER A 27 4.24 29.76 25.11
C SER A 27 4.78 28.39 24.71
N SER A 28 4.45 27.97 23.48
CA SER A 28 5.01 26.81 22.80
C SER A 28 6.54 26.83 22.91
N SER A 29 7.13 25.87 23.61
CA SER A 29 8.58 25.69 23.65
C SER A 29 9.08 25.36 22.24
N SER A 30 9.75 26.32 21.60
CA SER A 30 10.34 26.15 20.27
C SER A 30 11.46 25.11 20.37
N SER A 31 11.16 23.85 20.05
CA SER A 31 12.14 22.78 20.00
C SER A 31 13.09 23.06 18.84
N LYS A 32 14.38 23.27 19.14
CA LYS A 32 15.40 23.53 18.10
C LYS A 32 15.79 22.20 17.46
N ILE A 33 15.63 22.09 16.15
CA ILE A 33 16.04 20.90 15.39
C ILE A 33 17.46 21.09 14.86
N ILE A 34 18.30 20.07 15.03
CA ILE A 34 19.66 19.99 14.50
C ILE A 34 19.79 18.80 13.56
N ALA A 35 20.62 18.92 12.52
CA ALA A 35 20.99 17.82 11.63
C ALA A 35 22.51 17.69 11.56
N GLU A 36 23.03 16.48 11.79
CA GLU A 36 24.46 16.19 11.68
C GLU A 36 24.73 14.72 11.35
N TYR A 37 25.96 14.42 10.91
CA TYR A 37 26.44 13.05 10.83
C TYR A 37 26.86 12.56 12.22
N ALA A 38 26.42 11.35 12.59
CA ALA A 38 26.73 10.76 13.88
C ALA A 38 28.25 10.60 14.07
N LYS A 39 28.79 11.18 15.14
CA LYS A 39 30.25 11.13 15.44
C LYS A 39 30.70 9.76 15.96
N SER A 40 29.77 8.92 16.39
CA SER A 40 29.97 7.55 16.87
C SER A 40 28.65 6.77 16.84
N ASN A 41 28.69 5.47 17.10
CA ASN A 41 27.53 4.58 17.22
C ASN A 41 26.89 4.56 18.63
N ARG A 42 27.20 5.53 19.49
CA ARG A 42 26.71 5.57 20.89
C ARG A 42 25.32 6.19 21.06
N SER A 43 24.77 6.78 20.00
CA SER A 43 23.40 7.33 20.04
C SER A 43 22.38 6.30 19.59
N SER A 44 21.26 6.21 20.30
CA SER A 44 20.10 5.41 19.88
C SER A 44 18.93 6.32 19.51
N CYS A 45 18.18 5.92 18.50
CA CYS A 45 16.99 6.66 18.08
C CYS A 45 15.89 6.57 19.13
N LYS A 46 15.31 7.72 19.49
CA LYS A 46 14.23 7.78 20.50
C LYS A 46 12.86 7.32 20.01
N LYS A 47 12.68 6.99 18.72
CA LYS A 47 11.42 6.45 18.17
C LYS A 47 11.47 4.94 18.02
N CYS A 48 12.46 4.39 17.31
CA CYS A 48 12.58 2.96 17.04
C CYS A 48 13.50 2.22 18.01
N SER A 49 14.17 2.93 18.92
CA SER A 49 15.09 2.37 19.92
C SER A 49 16.32 1.66 19.36
N THR A 50 16.56 1.68 18.05
CA THR A 50 17.76 1.09 17.43
C THR A 50 18.95 2.06 17.47
N SER A 51 20.16 1.50 17.34
CA SER A 51 21.39 2.28 17.26
C SER A 51 21.44 3.14 15.99
N ILE A 52 22.11 4.29 16.07
CA ILE A 52 22.39 5.17 14.94
C ILE A 52 23.87 5.01 14.60
N ASP A 53 24.17 4.53 13.40
CA ASP A 53 25.52 4.17 12.99
C ASP A 53 26.45 5.38 12.87
N ASN A 54 27.74 5.16 13.12
CA ASN A 54 28.77 6.18 12.93
C ASN A 54 28.74 6.69 11.48
N LYS A 55 28.88 8.01 11.29
CA LYS A 55 28.80 8.73 10.01
C LYS A 55 27.43 8.69 9.32
N SER A 56 26.40 8.08 9.91
CA SER A 56 25.03 8.15 9.38
C SER A 56 24.40 9.51 9.71
N LEU A 57 23.51 9.99 8.83
CA LEU A 57 22.77 11.23 9.06
C LEU A 57 21.73 11.01 10.18
N ARG A 58 21.71 11.91 11.17
CA ARG A 58 20.74 11.91 12.27
C ARG A 58 20.17 13.29 12.52
N LEU A 59 18.94 13.30 13.03
CA LEU A 59 18.24 14.51 13.44
C LEU A 59 18.15 14.54 14.97
N GLY A 60 18.36 15.72 15.55
CA GLY A 60 18.29 15.97 16.99
C GLY A 60 17.21 16.99 17.32
N SER A 61 16.35 16.67 18.29
CA SER A 61 15.49 17.67 18.94
C SER A 61 16.18 18.13 20.22
N VAL A 62 16.53 19.41 20.29
CA VAL A 62 17.18 20.02 21.45
C VAL A 62 16.13 20.64 22.36
N SER A 63 16.10 20.22 23.61
CA SER A 63 15.29 20.83 24.67
C SER A 63 16.21 21.34 25.78
N ARG A 64 15.95 22.56 26.24
CA ARG A 64 16.69 23.16 27.35
C ARG A 64 16.11 22.68 28.68
N ASP A 65 16.94 22.03 29.51
CA ASP A 65 16.56 21.65 30.87
C ASP A 65 16.43 22.92 31.73
N PRO A 66 15.46 23.01 32.65
CA PRO A 66 15.32 24.12 33.59
C PRO A 66 16.57 24.42 34.44
N ARG A 67 17.47 23.43 34.59
CA ARG A 67 18.77 23.56 35.28
C ARG A 67 19.90 24.11 34.39
N GLY A 68 19.60 24.50 33.16
CA GLY A 68 20.51 25.20 32.25
C GLY A 68 21.30 24.33 31.26
N PHE A 69 21.06 23.01 31.24
CA PHE A 69 21.73 22.08 30.31
C PHE A 69 20.88 21.76 29.09
N ASP A 70 21.50 21.67 27.91
CA ASP A 70 20.80 21.22 26.71
C ASP A 70 20.77 19.69 26.64
N SER A 71 19.57 19.14 26.46
CA SER A 71 19.35 17.71 26.22
C SER A 71 18.94 17.49 24.77
N THR A 72 19.69 16.66 24.05
CA THR A 72 19.37 16.32 22.65
C THR A 72 18.79 14.91 22.57
N LYS A 73 17.58 14.81 22.03
CA LYS A 73 16.99 13.52 21.64
C LYS A 73 17.34 13.24 20.19
N TRP A 74 18.06 12.14 19.95
CA TRP A 74 18.50 11.74 18.62
C TRP A 74 17.49 10.83 17.93
N TYR A 75 17.38 10.97 16.61
CA TYR A 75 16.51 10.21 15.74
C TYR A 75 17.22 9.88 14.42
N HIS A 76 16.92 8.73 13.82
CA HIS A 76 17.20 8.54 12.39
C HIS A 76 16.42 9.58 11.58
N LEU A 77 16.88 9.84 10.35
CA LEU A 77 16.25 10.78 9.41
C LEU A 77 14.72 10.65 9.36
N ASN A 78 14.21 9.41 9.24
CA ASN A 78 12.78 9.11 9.09
C ASN A 78 12.05 8.89 10.43
N CYS A 79 12.76 9.07 11.54
CA CYS A 79 12.25 8.76 12.87
C CYS A 79 11.91 9.99 13.70
N LEU A 80 12.31 11.19 13.28
CA LEU A 80 11.88 12.41 13.95
C LEU A 80 10.41 12.67 13.59
N PRO A 81 9.48 12.80 14.56
CA PRO A 81 8.15 13.34 14.28
C PRO A 81 8.31 14.83 13.94
N LEU A 82 8.45 15.12 12.65
CA LEU A 82 8.56 16.49 12.15
C LEU A 82 7.22 17.20 12.38
N THR A 83 7.20 18.13 13.33
CA THR A 83 6.08 19.06 13.51
C THR A 83 6.39 20.32 12.71
N SER A 84 5.73 20.48 11.54
CA SER A 84 5.67 21.69 10.71
C SER A 84 6.89 22.62 10.82
N THR A 85 8.10 22.09 10.57
CA THR A 85 9.34 22.86 10.69
C THR A 85 9.88 23.12 9.30
N SER A 86 10.10 24.40 8.95
CA SER A 86 10.78 24.76 7.70
C SER A 86 12.20 24.19 7.68
N VAL A 87 12.68 23.82 6.49
CA VAL A 87 14.06 23.36 6.27
C VAL A 87 15.08 24.40 6.77
N ASP A 88 14.73 25.69 6.66
CA ASP A 88 15.60 26.81 7.03
C ASP A 88 15.81 26.95 8.54
N SER A 89 14.94 26.35 9.36
CA SER A 89 15.07 26.34 10.82
C SER A 89 15.85 25.14 11.37
N ILE A 90 16.34 24.24 10.49
CA ILE A 90 17.20 23.12 10.88
C ILE A 90 18.66 23.57 10.92
N SER A 91 19.20 23.64 12.14
CA SER A 91 20.60 23.98 12.35
C SER A 91 21.51 22.84 11.85
N GLY A 92 22.51 23.16 11.03
CA GLY A 92 23.45 22.18 10.46
C GLY A 92 23.06 21.66 9.06
N PHE A 93 21.92 22.09 8.51
CA PHE A 93 21.45 21.68 7.18
C PHE A 93 22.44 21.99 6.05
N THR A 94 22.98 23.21 6.01
CA THR A 94 23.92 23.65 4.97
C THR A 94 25.25 22.91 4.99
N SER A 95 25.60 22.27 6.12
CA SER A 95 26.83 21.48 6.29
C SER A 95 26.66 20.01 5.85
N LEU A 96 25.46 19.60 5.44
CA LEU A 96 25.19 18.25 4.94
C LEU A 96 25.61 18.11 3.46
N LYS A 97 25.82 16.88 2.99
CA LYS A 97 26.00 16.59 1.56
C LYS A 97 24.75 17.00 0.78
N THR A 98 24.92 17.45 -0.46
CA THR A 98 23.82 17.89 -1.34
C THR A 98 22.73 16.83 -1.54
N THR A 99 23.12 15.55 -1.62
CA THR A 99 22.20 14.41 -1.70
C THR A 99 21.31 14.30 -0.44
N ASP A 100 21.92 14.49 0.73
CA ASP A 100 21.26 14.40 2.03
C ASP A 100 20.40 15.64 2.32
N GLN A 101 20.82 16.81 1.82
CA GLN A 101 20.02 18.03 1.83
C GLN A 101 18.72 17.85 1.02
N ALA A 102 18.81 17.26 -0.17
CA ALA A 102 17.65 16.97 -1.01
C ALA A 102 16.71 15.94 -0.36
N ALA A 103 17.27 14.88 0.24
CA ALA A 103 16.48 13.86 0.94
C ALA A 103 15.72 14.45 2.15
N LEU A 104 16.35 15.32 2.93
CA LEU A 104 15.69 15.96 4.07
C LEU A 104 14.62 16.98 3.63
N LYS A 105 14.85 17.73 2.54
CA LYS A 105 13.85 18.64 1.95
C LYS A 105 12.59 17.89 1.51
N SER A 106 12.75 16.83 0.73
CA SER A 106 11.63 16.01 0.27
C SER A 106 10.84 15.39 1.43
N LEU A 107 11.53 14.96 2.50
CA LEU A 107 10.88 14.42 3.69
C LEU A 107 9.99 15.47 4.41
N ILE A 108 10.45 16.72 4.47
CA ILE A 108 9.72 17.82 5.11
C ILE A 108 8.52 18.24 4.25
N GLU A 109 8.72 18.41 2.94
CA GLU A 109 7.64 18.75 1.99
C GLU A 109 6.50 17.71 2.02
N ALA A 110 6.84 16.42 2.03
CA ALA A 110 5.87 15.31 2.13
C ALA A 110 5.07 15.29 3.46
N THR A 111 5.50 16.06 4.47
CA THR A 111 4.75 16.21 5.74
C THR A 111 3.82 17.44 5.75
N HIS A 112 4.08 18.47 4.94
CA HIS A 112 3.26 19.68 4.88
C HIS A 112 1.95 19.50 4.10
N GLU A 113 1.93 18.63 3.09
CA GLU A 113 0.70 18.32 2.32
C GLU A 113 -0.40 17.62 3.14
N LYS A 114 -0.06 17.11 4.34
CA LYS A 114 -0.98 16.35 5.20
C LYS A 114 -1.85 17.19 6.13
N VAL A 115 -1.67 18.52 6.18
CA VAL A 115 -2.32 19.39 7.19
C VAL A 115 -3.47 20.24 6.61
N ILE A 116 -3.62 20.34 5.28
CA ILE A 116 -4.52 21.31 4.65
C ILE A 116 -5.97 20.81 4.47
N ASP A 117 -6.24 19.50 4.50
CA ASP A 117 -7.56 18.96 4.14
C ASP A 117 -8.50 18.68 5.34
N GLY A 118 -8.44 19.53 6.37
CA GLY A 118 -9.09 19.27 7.65
C GLY A 118 -9.79 20.47 8.26
N ASP A 119 -10.59 21.24 7.51
CA ASP A 119 -11.58 22.14 8.10
C ASP A 119 -12.66 22.63 7.10
N LYS A 120 -13.92 22.18 7.27
CA LYS A 120 -15.19 22.96 7.13
C LYS A 120 -16.46 22.09 7.12
N ASP A 121 -17.08 22.00 8.29
CA ASP A 121 -18.49 22.31 8.65
C ASP A 121 -19.73 21.82 7.86
N THR A 122 -20.47 20.92 8.54
CA THR A 122 -21.84 21.03 9.11
C THR A 122 -23.11 21.41 8.30
N VAL A 123 -24.02 20.42 8.23
CA VAL A 123 -25.49 20.39 8.53
C VAL A 123 -26.48 21.40 7.86
N LYS A 124 -27.49 20.91 7.11
CA LYS A 124 -28.95 21.07 7.41
C LYS A 124 -29.94 20.39 6.43
N ASP A 125 -30.98 19.83 7.05
CA ASP A 125 -32.25 19.24 6.57
C ASP A 125 -33.06 19.97 5.48
N ARG A 126 -33.85 19.21 4.69
CA ARG A 126 -35.36 19.20 4.70
C ARG A 126 -36.02 18.38 3.54
N LYS A 127 -36.48 17.16 3.86
CA LYS A 127 -37.87 16.61 3.83
C LYS A 127 -38.91 16.96 2.71
N ARG A 128 -39.39 15.88 2.02
CA ARG A 128 -40.78 15.51 1.53
C ARG A 128 -41.44 16.38 0.41
N LYS A 129 -42.32 15.93 -0.50
CA LYS A 129 -43.24 14.77 -0.66
C LYS A 129 -43.87 14.75 -2.09
N ILE A 130 -44.07 13.56 -2.68
CA ILE A 130 -45.27 12.96 -3.38
C ILE A 130 -45.93 13.60 -4.62
N SER A 131 -46.07 12.82 -5.71
CA SER A 131 -47.30 12.20 -6.34
C SER A 131 -47.05 11.93 -7.85
N GLU A 132 -47.05 10.69 -8.34
CA GLU A 132 -48.15 9.83 -8.84
C GLU A 132 -48.80 10.27 -10.18
N VAL A 133 -48.78 9.36 -11.19
CA VAL A 133 -49.92 8.90 -12.05
C VAL A 133 -49.46 8.39 -13.46
N THR A 134 -49.56 7.07 -13.61
CA THR A 134 -50.00 6.18 -14.73
C THR A 134 -49.65 6.34 -16.23
N LYS A 135 -49.10 5.23 -16.78
CA LYS A 135 -49.53 4.35 -17.89
C LYS A 135 -49.54 4.76 -19.39
N ASP A 136 -48.92 3.83 -20.14
CA ASP A 136 -49.26 3.21 -21.44
C ASP A 136 -48.77 3.78 -22.79
N ASP A 137 -48.08 2.88 -23.50
CA ASP A 137 -48.02 2.53 -24.94
C ASP A 137 -47.19 3.31 -25.99
N ASP A 138 -46.16 2.59 -26.47
CA ASP A 138 -45.77 2.25 -27.85
C ASP A 138 -45.20 3.24 -28.91
N GLU A 139 -44.14 2.70 -29.54
CA GLU A 139 -43.56 2.88 -30.89
C GLU A 139 -42.65 4.08 -31.30
N GLU A 140 -41.36 3.72 -31.48
CA GLU A 140 -40.47 3.98 -32.63
C GLU A 140 -40.40 5.37 -33.32
N LYS A 141 -39.27 6.10 -33.13
CA LYS A 141 -38.21 6.33 -34.16
C LYS A 141 -37.17 7.41 -33.77
N LYS A 142 -35.90 7.02 -33.91
CA LYS A 142 -34.74 7.74 -34.49
C LYS A 142 -34.44 9.19 -34.03
N ASP A 143 -33.29 9.35 -33.36
CA ASP A 143 -32.05 9.99 -33.88
C ASP A 143 -31.35 11.01 -32.94
N THR A 144 -30.04 10.79 -32.79
CA THR A 144 -28.97 11.69 -32.35
C THR A 144 -28.83 12.17 -30.88
N ARG A 145 -27.56 12.08 -30.44
CA ARG A 145 -26.81 12.93 -29.46
C ARG A 145 -26.65 12.43 -28.02
N LYS A 146 -25.36 12.15 -27.73
CA LYS A 146 -24.61 12.39 -26.48
C LYS A 146 -24.95 11.46 -25.31
N VAL A 147 -24.31 10.29 -25.31
CA VAL A 147 -24.06 9.52 -24.09
C VAL A 147 -23.07 10.32 -23.23
N LYS A 148 -23.56 10.95 -22.17
CA LYS A 148 -22.73 11.40 -21.05
C LYS A 148 -22.19 10.15 -20.37
N VAL A 149 -20.91 9.89 -20.58
CA VAL A 149 -20.12 8.94 -19.81
C VAL A 149 -20.22 9.34 -18.34
N SER A 150 -20.95 8.55 -17.55
CA SER A 150 -20.87 8.58 -16.11
C SER A 150 -19.46 8.16 -15.68
N PRO A 151 -18.84 8.84 -14.70
CA PRO A 151 -17.50 8.51 -14.26
C PRO A 151 -17.42 7.07 -13.71
N PRO A 152 -16.25 6.41 -13.81
CA PRO A 152 -16.05 5.09 -13.24
C PRO A 152 -16.38 5.11 -11.75
N TYR A 153 -17.14 4.10 -11.34
CA TYR A 153 -17.47 3.76 -9.96
C TYR A 153 -16.22 3.83 -9.06
N GLU A 154 -16.17 4.83 -8.19
CA GLU A 154 -15.22 4.86 -7.08
C GLU A 154 -15.63 3.80 -6.06
N ALA A 155 -15.03 2.61 -6.18
CA ALA A 155 -15.06 1.62 -5.13
C ALA A 155 -14.46 2.23 -3.84
N PRO A 156 -14.96 1.87 -2.64
CA PRO A 156 -14.58 2.49 -1.38
C PRO A 156 -13.05 2.54 -1.22
N ASN A 157 -12.56 3.76 -1.06
CA ASN A 157 -11.16 4.13 -1.03
C ASN A 157 -10.49 3.62 0.26
N MET A 158 -10.32 2.30 0.40
CA MET A 158 -9.28 1.78 1.28
C MET A 158 -7.96 2.05 0.56
N LYS A 159 -7.40 3.23 0.81
CA LYS A 159 -6.12 3.68 0.26
C LYS A 159 -5.07 2.64 0.67
N LEU A 160 -4.78 1.70 -0.23
CA LEU A 160 -3.78 0.65 -0.04
C LEU A 160 -2.44 1.36 0.19
N ARG A 161 -2.05 1.50 1.46
CA ARG A 161 -0.83 2.20 1.84
C ARG A 161 0.35 1.27 1.63
N PHE A 162 0.88 1.22 0.42
CA PHE A 162 2.15 0.56 0.17
C PHE A 162 3.28 1.39 0.78
N SER A 163 4.18 0.73 1.50
CA SER A 163 5.41 1.33 1.99
C SER A 163 6.55 0.36 1.79
N VAL A 164 7.68 0.86 1.28
CA VAL A 164 8.90 0.05 1.14
C VAL A 164 9.37 -0.51 2.49
N PHE A 165 9.03 0.16 3.59
CA PHE A 165 9.34 -0.32 4.95
C PHE A 165 8.49 -1.51 5.41
N ASP A 166 7.34 -1.74 4.78
CA ASP A 166 6.45 -2.87 5.09
C ASP A 166 6.75 -4.09 4.21
N ILE A 167 7.79 -3.99 3.36
CA ILE A 167 8.27 -5.09 2.52
C ILE A 167 9.14 -6.02 3.37
N LEU A 168 8.86 -7.32 3.30
CA LEU A 168 9.51 -8.36 4.09
C LEU A 168 10.20 -9.38 3.19
N ASP A 169 11.33 -9.95 3.65
CA ASP A 169 12.02 -11.07 3.01
C ASP A 169 11.40 -12.44 3.34
N LYS A 170 10.31 -12.43 4.11
CA LYS A 170 9.59 -13.61 4.57
C LYS A 170 8.11 -13.38 4.45
N TYR A 171 7.36 -14.41 4.10
CA TYR A 171 5.91 -14.41 4.17
C TYR A 171 5.47 -15.23 5.38
N MET A 172 5.03 -14.55 6.44
CA MET A 172 4.70 -15.17 7.72
C MET A 172 5.91 -15.94 8.29
N ASP A 173 5.83 -17.26 8.42
CA ASP A 173 6.92 -18.14 8.86
C ASP A 173 7.76 -18.72 7.70
N ALA A 174 7.36 -18.48 6.45
CA ALA A 174 8.05 -18.99 5.28
C ALA A 174 9.13 -18.02 4.80
N THR A 175 10.32 -18.56 4.53
CA THR A 175 11.43 -17.81 3.94
C THR A 175 11.23 -17.73 2.43
N LEU A 176 11.49 -16.56 1.85
CA LEU A 176 11.39 -16.35 0.40
C LEU A 176 12.78 -16.47 -0.25
N LEU A 177 12.79 -16.87 -1.53
CA LEU A 177 14.01 -16.84 -2.34
C LEU A 177 14.48 -15.39 -2.55
N PRO A 178 15.77 -15.17 -2.88
CA PRO A 178 16.25 -13.83 -3.22
C PRO A 178 15.36 -13.15 -4.28
N LYS A 179 15.19 -11.83 -4.15
CA LYS A 179 14.28 -10.98 -4.96
C LYS A 179 12.78 -11.20 -4.75
N TRP A 180 12.37 -12.31 -4.13
CA TRP A 180 10.99 -12.48 -3.71
C TRP A 180 10.76 -11.79 -2.39
N LYS A 181 9.73 -10.96 -2.35
CA LYS A 181 9.36 -10.17 -1.18
C LYS A 181 7.89 -10.38 -0.83
N ALA A 182 7.54 -10.07 0.40
CA ALA A 182 6.16 -10.07 0.88
C ALA A 182 5.74 -8.65 1.27
N PHE A 183 4.46 -8.35 1.05
CA PHE A 183 3.80 -7.16 1.58
C PHE A 183 2.36 -7.54 1.93
N GLN A 184 1.95 -7.36 3.17
CA GLN A 184 0.64 -7.82 3.66
C GLN A 184 0.39 -9.30 3.27
N THR A 185 -0.66 -9.59 2.50
CA THR A 185 -1.03 -10.94 2.04
C THR A 185 -0.60 -11.23 0.60
N ILE A 186 0.33 -10.44 0.03
CA ILE A 186 0.95 -10.73 -1.26
C ILE A 186 2.42 -11.11 -1.14
N ILE A 187 2.85 -11.99 -2.03
CA ILE A 187 4.25 -12.24 -2.37
C ILE A 187 4.47 -11.70 -3.78
N PHE A 188 5.57 -11.00 -4.03
CA PHE A 188 5.90 -10.47 -5.34
C PHE A 188 7.39 -10.64 -5.66
N LEU A 189 7.71 -10.71 -6.95
CA LEU A 189 9.08 -10.76 -7.44
C LEU A 189 9.55 -9.32 -7.69
N GLU A 190 10.63 -8.87 -7.05
CA GLU A 190 11.23 -7.57 -7.36
C GLU A 190 11.71 -7.52 -8.81
N GLY A 191 11.72 -6.31 -9.38
CA GLY A 191 12.14 -6.12 -10.77
C GLY A 191 13.56 -6.60 -11.02
N ASP A 192 13.72 -7.39 -12.08
CA ASP A 192 15.02 -7.83 -12.60
C ASP A 192 15.60 -6.82 -13.58
N ASP A 193 16.91 -6.92 -13.83
CA ASP A 193 17.57 -6.22 -14.93
C ASP A 193 16.85 -6.56 -16.25
N GLY A 194 16.43 -5.53 -16.97
CA GLY A 194 15.65 -5.66 -18.21
C GLY A 194 14.13 -5.62 -18.02
N LEU A 195 13.59 -5.69 -16.80
CA LEU A 195 12.16 -5.42 -16.62
C LEU A 195 11.88 -3.93 -16.86
N HIS A 196 11.19 -3.62 -17.95
CA HIS A 196 10.85 -2.24 -18.31
C HIS A 196 9.45 -1.85 -17.80
N HIS A 197 9.35 -0.62 -17.28
CA HIS A 197 8.05 0.00 -17.04
C HIS A 197 7.44 0.43 -18.39
N SER A 198 6.12 0.38 -18.52
CA SER A 198 5.45 0.66 -19.78
C SER A 198 4.03 1.17 -19.57
N SER A 199 3.52 1.95 -20.52
CA SER A 199 2.09 2.24 -20.60
C SER A 199 1.28 1.06 -21.12
N LYS A 200 1.91 0.10 -21.82
CA LYS A 200 1.26 -1.11 -22.33
C LYS A 200 1.51 -2.28 -21.40
N ILE A 201 0.45 -2.82 -20.80
CA ILE A 201 0.52 -3.93 -19.86
C ILE A 201 -0.13 -5.17 -20.48
N ALA A 202 0.66 -6.23 -20.63
CA ALA A 202 0.14 -7.56 -20.93
C ALA A 202 0.15 -8.36 -19.63
N ALA A 203 -1.02 -8.58 -19.06
CA ALA A 203 -1.17 -9.23 -17.77
C ALA A 203 -1.81 -10.62 -17.92
N PHE A 204 -1.38 -11.56 -17.08
CA PHE A 204 -1.75 -12.97 -17.21
C PHE A 204 -2.09 -13.59 -15.86
N ASP A 205 -3.03 -14.53 -15.82
CA ASP A 205 -3.02 -15.59 -14.80
C ASP A 205 -1.86 -16.58 -15.05
N PHE A 206 -1.62 -17.50 -14.12
CA PHE A 206 -0.57 -18.50 -14.24
C PHE A 206 -1.09 -19.93 -14.39
N ASP A 207 -1.86 -20.43 -13.42
CA ASP A 207 -2.28 -21.83 -13.38
C ASP A 207 -3.42 -22.04 -14.38
N GLN A 208 -3.29 -22.99 -15.31
CA GLN A 208 -4.23 -23.22 -16.41
C GLN A 208 -4.32 -22.10 -17.46
N CYS A 209 -3.62 -20.98 -17.28
CA CYS A 209 -3.42 -19.94 -18.30
C CYS A 209 -2.05 -20.08 -18.99
N LEU A 210 -0.96 -19.81 -18.27
CA LEU A 210 0.41 -19.89 -18.81
C LEU A 210 1.03 -21.27 -18.63
N ALA A 211 0.68 -21.95 -17.54
CA ALA A 211 1.22 -23.25 -17.18
C ALA A 211 0.09 -24.23 -16.88
N LYS A 212 0.18 -25.43 -17.45
CA LYS A 212 -0.61 -26.57 -17.01
C LYS A 212 0.01 -27.11 -15.72
N THR A 213 -0.67 -26.93 -14.60
CA THR A 213 -0.12 -27.29 -13.30
C THR A 213 -0.77 -28.56 -12.77
N SER A 214 0.04 -29.44 -12.18
CA SER A 214 -0.48 -30.73 -11.73
C SER A 214 -1.20 -30.58 -10.40
N LEU A 215 -2.48 -30.94 -10.35
CA LEU A 215 -3.20 -31.09 -9.09
C LEU A 215 -2.72 -32.29 -8.25
N ARG A 216 -1.96 -33.21 -8.85
CA ARG A 216 -1.51 -34.48 -8.23
C ARG A 216 -0.05 -34.46 -7.78
N ARG A 217 0.78 -33.57 -8.34
CA ARG A 217 2.21 -33.46 -8.01
C ARG A 217 2.46 -32.11 -7.37
N VAL A 218 3.28 -32.11 -6.32
CA VAL A 218 3.74 -30.89 -5.64
C VAL A 218 5.24 -30.75 -5.89
N GLY A 219 5.69 -29.53 -6.17
CA GLY A 219 7.10 -29.23 -6.43
C GLY A 219 7.28 -28.10 -7.44
N SER A 220 8.51 -27.61 -7.56
CA SER A 220 8.93 -26.57 -8.51
C SER A 220 8.74 -26.98 -9.97
N ASP A 221 8.81 -28.28 -10.27
CA ASP A 221 8.78 -28.83 -11.62
C ASP A 221 7.44 -29.51 -11.95
N ALA A 222 6.44 -29.35 -11.08
CA ALA A 222 5.11 -29.93 -11.25
C ALA A 222 4.24 -29.13 -12.25
N TRP A 223 4.79 -28.80 -13.41
CA TRP A 223 4.13 -27.99 -14.44
C TRP A 223 4.65 -28.31 -15.85
N SER A 224 3.87 -27.93 -16.85
CA SER A 224 4.29 -27.81 -18.24
C SER A 224 3.72 -26.54 -18.84
N LEU A 225 4.19 -26.08 -20.00
CA LEU A 225 3.54 -25.01 -20.74
C LEU A 225 2.07 -25.37 -21.01
N MET A 226 1.16 -24.40 -20.90
CA MET A 226 -0.24 -24.62 -21.27
C MET A 226 -0.37 -24.80 -22.79
N TYR A 227 0.31 -23.95 -23.57
CA TYR A 227 0.45 -24.05 -25.02
C TYR A 227 1.92 -23.87 -25.44
N PRO A 228 2.38 -24.56 -26.51
CA PRO A 228 3.76 -24.49 -26.96
C PRO A 228 4.15 -23.12 -27.53
N SER A 229 3.18 -22.32 -28.00
CA SER A 229 3.33 -20.97 -28.56
C SER A 229 3.62 -19.88 -27.52
N ILE A 230 3.40 -20.16 -26.23
CA ILE A 230 3.49 -19.16 -25.16
C ILE A 230 4.84 -18.44 -25.11
N PRO A 231 6.01 -19.14 -25.14
CA PRO A 231 7.30 -18.46 -25.07
C PRO A 231 7.48 -17.43 -26.19
N GLU A 232 7.16 -17.80 -27.43
CA GLU A 232 7.29 -16.92 -28.60
C GLU A 232 6.33 -15.72 -28.51
N LYS A 233 5.06 -15.95 -28.16
CA LYS A 233 4.07 -14.88 -27.98
C LYS A 233 4.48 -13.89 -26.88
N LEU A 234 4.97 -14.37 -25.74
CA LEU A 234 5.44 -13.50 -24.65
C LEU A 234 6.71 -12.71 -25.03
N GLN A 235 7.65 -13.34 -25.73
CA GLN A 235 8.83 -12.65 -26.26
C GLN A 235 8.46 -11.55 -27.26
N SER A 236 7.50 -11.82 -28.16
CA SER A 236 6.99 -10.81 -29.10
C SER A 236 6.40 -9.62 -28.36
N LEU A 237 5.51 -9.85 -27.38
CA LEU A 237 4.92 -8.78 -26.58
C LEU A 237 5.98 -7.93 -25.87
N TYR A 238 6.98 -8.59 -25.28
CA TYR A 238 8.08 -7.88 -24.63
C TYR A 238 8.86 -6.99 -25.63
N ASN A 239 9.16 -7.52 -26.82
CA ASN A 239 9.84 -6.76 -27.89
C ASN A 239 8.96 -5.62 -28.44
N ASP A 240 7.65 -5.79 -28.41
CA ASP A 240 6.67 -4.75 -28.75
C ASP A 240 6.52 -3.69 -27.65
N GLY A 241 7.29 -3.79 -26.55
CA GLY A 241 7.32 -2.81 -25.47
C GLY A 241 6.22 -2.98 -24.44
N TYR A 242 5.60 -4.16 -24.34
CA TYR A 242 4.71 -4.48 -23.23
C TYR A 242 5.50 -4.81 -21.98
N LYS A 243 5.06 -4.28 -20.84
CA LYS A 243 5.44 -4.83 -19.54
C LYS A 243 4.61 -6.09 -19.30
N LEU A 244 5.29 -7.21 -19.08
CA LEU A 244 4.65 -8.49 -18.79
C LEU A 244 4.44 -8.63 -17.28
N VAL A 245 3.21 -8.95 -16.88
CA VAL A 245 2.83 -9.09 -15.47
C VAL A 245 2.03 -10.38 -15.23
N ILE A 246 2.37 -11.12 -14.19
CA ILE A 246 1.60 -12.28 -13.73
C ILE A 246 0.87 -11.92 -12.43
N PHE A 247 -0.44 -12.12 -12.41
CA PHE A 247 -1.30 -12.00 -11.23
C PHE A 247 -1.94 -13.35 -10.93
N THR A 248 -1.56 -13.99 -9.83
CA THR A 248 -2.01 -15.34 -9.50
C THR A 248 -2.55 -15.45 -8.07
N ASN A 249 -3.63 -16.21 -7.90
CA ASN A 249 -4.24 -16.50 -6.60
C ASN A 249 -3.66 -17.81 -6.03
N GLU A 250 -3.10 -17.80 -4.82
CA GLU A 250 -2.48 -19.00 -4.20
C GLU A 250 -2.88 -19.15 -2.73
N SER A 251 -4.16 -19.38 -2.46
CA SER A 251 -4.67 -19.44 -1.07
C SER A 251 -4.13 -20.60 -0.24
N ASN A 252 -3.51 -21.60 -0.86
CA ASN A 252 -2.91 -22.71 -0.14
C ASN A 252 -1.73 -22.26 0.74
N ILE A 253 -1.04 -21.17 0.38
CA ILE A 253 0.04 -20.59 1.20
C ILE A 253 -0.51 -20.16 2.58
N ASP A 254 -1.68 -19.51 2.63
CA ASP A 254 -2.30 -19.15 3.92
C ASP A 254 -3.01 -20.30 4.61
N ARG A 255 -3.69 -21.15 3.83
CA ARG A 255 -4.47 -22.28 4.38
C ARG A 255 -3.57 -23.32 5.03
N TRP A 256 -2.42 -23.63 4.44
CA TRP A 256 -1.56 -24.74 4.88
C TRP A 256 -0.46 -24.29 5.82
N LYS A 257 -0.82 -23.80 7.01
CA LYS A 257 0.14 -23.26 8.00
C LYS A 257 1.36 -24.16 8.25
N ASN A 258 1.13 -25.46 8.48
CA ASN A 258 2.21 -26.42 8.78
C ASN A 258 3.01 -26.87 7.53
N LYS A 259 2.56 -26.50 6.33
CA LYS A 259 3.22 -26.82 5.05
C LYS A 259 3.46 -25.57 4.22
N ARG A 260 3.49 -24.39 4.86
CA ARG A 260 3.54 -23.10 4.16
C ARG A 260 4.80 -22.96 3.33
N GLN A 261 5.95 -23.32 3.90
CA GLN A 261 7.22 -23.30 3.17
C GLN A 261 7.15 -24.16 1.90
N ILE A 262 6.59 -25.37 1.98
CA ILE A 262 6.43 -26.26 0.82
C ILE A 262 5.52 -25.63 -0.26
N ALA A 263 4.42 -24.99 0.15
CA ALA A 263 3.53 -24.31 -0.77
C ALA A 263 4.20 -23.10 -1.46
N VAL A 264 4.95 -22.30 -0.69
CA VAL A 264 5.73 -21.17 -1.18
C VAL A 264 6.79 -21.64 -2.17
N ASP A 265 7.62 -22.61 -1.78
CA ASP A 265 8.70 -23.16 -2.62
C ASP A 265 8.16 -23.74 -3.92
N SER A 266 7.04 -24.47 -3.84
CA SER A 266 6.40 -25.04 -5.03
C SER A 266 5.85 -23.95 -5.96
N LYS A 267 5.18 -22.90 -5.45
CA LYS A 267 4.64 -21.84 -6.30
C LYS A 267 5.75 -20.97 -6.90
N ILE A 268 6.66 -20.47 -6.07
CA ILE A 268 7.79 -19.64 -6.50
C ILE A 268 8.69 -20.41 -7.46
N GLY A 269 8.96 -21.69 -7.19
CA GLY A 269 9.78 -22.53 -8.07
C GLY A 269 9.16 -22.70 -9.46
N ARG A 270 7.84 -22.96 -9.54
CA ARG A 270 7.12 -23.05 -10.82
C ARG A 270 7.20 -21.74 -11.61
N LEU A 271 6.96 -20.60 -10.96
CA LEU A 271 7.02 -19.27 -11.59
C LEU A 271 8.44 -18.94 -12.07
N SER A 272 9.46 -19.21 -11.24
CA SER A 272 10.86 -18.94 -11.58
C SER A 272 11.33 -19.81 -12.76
N ASN A 273 10.97 -21.10 -12.76
CA ASN A 273 11.30 -22.01 -13.85
C ASN A 273 10.55 -21.63 -15.14
N PHE A 274 9.31 -21.15 -15.04
CA PHE A 274 8.55 -20.63 -16.18
C PHE A 274 9.21 -19.40 -16.78
N ILE A 275 9.52 -18.38 -15.97
CA ILE A 275 10.19 -17.15 -16.44
C ILE A 275 11.51 -17.49 -17.12
N LYS A 276 12.31 -18.38 -16.51
CA LYS A 276 13.56 -18.87 -17.11
C LYS A 276 13.32 -19.58 -18.45
N LYS A 277 12.25 -20.37 -18.58
CA LYS A 277 11.91 -21.09 -19.82
C LYS A 277 11.46 -20.16 -20.93
N VAL A 278 10.74 -19.09 -20.59
CA VAL A 278 10.24 -18.07 -21.52
C VAL A 278 11.36 -17.11 -21.95
N GLY A 279 12.30 -16.77 -21.05
CA GLY A 279 13.50 -16.01 -21.39
C GLY A 279 13.29 -14.50 -21.55
N VAL A 280 12.18 -13.95 -21.03
CA VAL A 280 11.97 -12.50 -20.88
C VAL A 280 11.59 -12.15 -19.44
N PRO A 281 11.99 -10.97 -18.94
CA PRO A 281 11.70 -10.56 -17.57
C PRO A 281 10.19 -10.29 -17.39
N MET A 282 9.66 -10.71 -16.25
CA MET A 282 8.23 -10.55 -15.91
C MET A 282 8.08 -10.10 -14.47
N GLN A 283 7.13 -9.19 -14.22
CA GLN A 283 6.73 -8.81 -12.86
C GLN A 283 5.71 -9.83 -12.34
N VAL A 284 5.86 -10.32 -11.11
CA VAL A 284 4.92 -11.32 -10.55
C VAL A 284 4.33 -10.84 -9.24
N PHE A 285 3.02 -11.08 -9.07
CA PHE A 285 2.29 -10.90 -7.82
C PHE A 285 1.45 -12.16 -7.52
N ILE A 286 1.56 -12.64 -6.29
CA ILE A 286 0.88 -13.82 -5.76
C ILE A 286 0.00 -13.38 -4.59
N ALA A 287 -1.32 -13.45 -4.76
CA ALA A 287 -2.26 -13.22 -3.67
C ALA A 287 -2.38 -14.48 -2.81
N CYS A 288 -1.85 -14.43 -1.59
CA CYS A 288 -1.78 -15.57 -0.68
C CYS A 288 -3.00 -15.69 0.22
N GLY A 289 -3.71 -14.59 0.48
CA GLY A 289 -4.86 -14.61 1.37
C GLY A 289 -6.12 -15.24 0.78
N ILE A 290 -7.12 -15.31 1.65
CA ILE A 290 -8.33 -16.10 1.42
C ILE A 290 -9.45 -15.20 0.89
N GLY A 291 -10.26 -15.73 -0.02
CA GLY A 291 -11.44 -15.03 -0.53
C GLY A 291 -12.51 -14.83 0.54
N LYS A 292 -13.57 -14.09 0.16
CA LYS A 292 -14.75 -13.87 1.01
C LYS A 292 -15.29 -15.21 1.52
N SER A 293 -15.56 -15.29 2.81
CA SER A 293 -16.13 -16.48 3.45
C SER A 293 -17.14 -16.06 4.50
N GLY A 294 -18.42 -16.35 4.23
CA GLY A 294 -19.53 -15.85 5.05
C GLY A 294 -19.49 -14.33 5.14
N ASN A 295 -19.56 -13.80 6.37
CA ASN A 295 -19.54 -12.36 6.64
C ASN A 295 -18.13 -11.75 6.70
N LYS A 296 -17.07 -12.53 6.46
CA LYS A 296 -15.70 -12.01 6.48
C LYS A 296 -15.36 -11.35 5.14
N ALA A 297 -14.83 -10.13 5.22
CA ALA A 297 -14.22 -9.47 4.06
C ALA A 297 -13.14 -10.38 3.47
N GLY A 298 -13.11 -10.46 2.14
CA GLY A 298 -12.08 -11.20 1.43
C GLY A 298 -10.78 -10.41 1.38
N ASP A 299 -9.69 -11.11 1.08
CA ASP A 299 -8.41 -10.46 0.80
C ASP A 299 -8.54 -9.49 -0.39
N PRO A 300 -8.22 -8.18 -0.22
CA PRO A 300 -8.31 -7.18 -1.28
C PRO A 300 -7.33 -7.40 -2.44
N PHE A 301 -6.30 -8.23 -2.25
CA PHE A 301 -5.36 -8.59 -3.31
C PHE A 301 -5.79 -9.82 -4.09
N ARG A 302 -6.74 -10.61 -3.57
CA ARG A 302 -7.18 -11.83 -4.25
C ARG A 302 -8.18 -11.50 -5.36
N LYS A 303 -7.87 -11.91 -6.59
CA LYS A 303 -8.80 -11.79 -7.73
C LYS A 303 -10.16 -12.40 -7.36
N PRO A 304 -11.29 -11.73 -7.63
CA PRO A 304 -11.44 -10.59 -8.56
C PRO A 304 -11.16 -9.19 -7.97
N GLU A 305 -10.74 -9.08 -6.71
CA GLU A 305 -10.39 -7.77 -6.13
C GLU A 305 -9.12 -7.21 -6.80
N THR A 306 -9.05 -5.88 -6.97
CA THR A 306 -8.04 -5.22 -7.83
C THR A 306 -6.74 -4.89 -7.11
N GLY A 307 -6.51 -5.37 -5.89
CA GLY A 307 -5.41 -4.91 -5.04
C GLY A 307 -4.03 -5.14 -5.65
N MET A 308 -3.79 -6.30 -6.28
CA MET A 308 -2.51 -6.56 -6.94
C MET A 308 -2.25 -5.59 -8.11
N TRP A 309 -3.29 -5.29 -8.91
CA TRP A 309 -3.18 -4.32 -10.01
C TRP A 309 -2.84 -2.93 -9.50
N ARG A 310 -3.57 -2.44 -8.48
CA ARG A 310 -3.35 -1.11 -7.90
C ARG A 310 -1.94 -0.94 -7.38
N ILE A 311 -1.39 -1.96 -6.70
CA ILE A 311 0.00 -1.93 -6.25
C ILE A 311 0.96 -1.86 -7.44
N MET A 312 0.76 -2.70 -8.45
CA MET A 312 1.61 -2.73 -9.64
C MET A 312 1.66 -1.38 -10.33
N GLU A 313 0.49 -0.78 -10.58
CA GLU A 313 0.34 0.51 -11.25
C GLU A 313 0.99 1.64 -10.44
N GLN A 314 0.67 1.73 -9.15
CA GLN A 314 1.09 2.86 -8.30
C GLN A 314 2.57 2.80 -7.88
N HIS A 315 3.13 1.59 -7.73
CA HIS A 315 4.44 1.42 -7.09
C HIS A 315 5.47 0.69 -7.94
N PHE A 316 5.04 -0.08 -8.95
CA PHE A 316 5.93 -0.88 -9.77
C PHE A 316 5.94 -0.43 -11.23
N ASN A 317 5.36 0.72 -11.58
CA ASN A 317 5.33 1.25 -12.94
C ASN A 317 5.97 2.64 -13.11
N SER A 318 6.77 3.10 -12.15
CA SER A 318 7.48 4.39 -12.21
C SER A 318 6.60 5.59 -12.56
N GLY A 319 5.32 5.55 -12.15
CA GLY A 319 4.34 6.61 -12.41
C GLY A 319 3.91 6.73 -13.88
N ILE A 320 4.30 5.81 -14.76
CA ILE A 320 3.85 5.78 -16.15
C ILE A 320 2.36 5.38 -16.17
N PRO A 321 1.46 6.23 -16.69
CA PRO A 321 0.05 5.89 -16.83
C PRO A 321 -0.15 4.71 -17.78
N VAL A 322 -1.06 3.80 -17.42
CA VAL A 322 -1.41 2.65 -18.24
C VAL A 322 -2.39 3.07 -19.34
N ASP A 323 -2.08 2.70 -20.58
CA ASP A 323 -2.99 2.78 -21.72
C ASP A 323 -3.92 1.56 -21.66
N MET A 324 -5.15 1.78 -21.19
CA MET A 324 -6.15 0.72 -21.02
C MET A 324 -6.64 0.14 -22.36
N ASP A 325 -6.57 0.89 -23.45
CA ASP A 325 -6.99 0.42 -24.77
C ASP A 325 -5.97 -0.53 -25.39
N GLN A 326 -4.69 -0.34 -25.06
CA GLN A 326 -3.59 -1.21 -25.49
C GLN A 326 -3.29 -2.32 -24.49
N SER A 327 -3.78 -2.24 -23.25
CA SER A 327 -3.51 -3.23 -22.20
C SER A 327 -4.60 -4.30 -22.12
N PHE A 328 -4.23 -5.48 -21.64
CA PHE A 328 -5.16 -6.60 -21.56
C PHE A 328 -4.79 -7.60 -20.45
N TYR A 329 -5.76 -8.44 -20.09
CA TYR A 329 -5.63 -9.55 -19.17
C TYR A 329 -5.98 -10.87 -19.86
N VAL A 330 -5.18 -11.92 -19.63
CA VAL A 330 -5.47 -13.28 -20.12
C VAL A 330 -5.59 -14.24 -18.94
N GLY A 331 -6.69 -14.98 -18.82
CA GLY A 331 -6.91 -15.91 -17.72
C GLY A 331 -7.96 -16.97 -18.04
N ASP A 332 -7.89 -18.13 -17.37
CA ASP A 332 -8.80 -19.26 -17.61
C ASP A 332 -10.12 -19.13 -16.85
N ALA A 333 -10.15 -18.40 -15.73
CA ALA A 333 -11.33 -18.22 -14.91
C ALA A 333 -12.31 -17.18 -15.50
N ALA A 334 -12.93 -17.55 -16.62
CA ALA A 334 -13.80 -16.69 -17.41
C ALA A 334 -15.30 -16.85 -17.11
N GLY A 335 -15.67 -17.68 -16.13
CA GLY A 335 -17.07 -17.88 -15.73
C GLY A 335 -17.88 -18.72 -16.70
N ARG A 336 -17.24 -19.48 -17.59
CA ARG A 336 -17.90 -20.45 -18.48
C ARG A 336 -18.39 -21.67 -17.68
N PRO A 337 -19.30 -22.49 -18.23
CA PRO A 337 -19.88 -23.63 -17.51
C PRO A 337 -18.87 -24.60 -16.88
N ASP A 338 -17.73 -24.82 -17.53
CA ASP A 338 -16.68 -25.72 -17.07
C ASP A 338 -15.51 -25.02 -16.34
N ASP A 339 -15.57 -23.68 -16.22
CA ASP A 339 -14.54 -22.93 -15.51
C ASP A 339 -14.69 -23.10 -13.99
N HIS A 340 -13.57 -23.20 -13.30
CA HIS A 340 -13.55 -23.37 -11.85
C HIS A 340 -14.03 -22.11 -11.09
N SER A 341 -13.96 -20.93 -11.73
CA SER A 341 -14.43 -19.65 -11.22
C SER A 341 -14.54 -18.61 -12.34
N ASP A 342 -14.99 -17.40 -11.99
CA ASP A 342 -15.05 -16.21 -12.85
C ASP A 342 -14.08 -15.11 -12.39
N ALA A 343 -13.05 -15.49 -11.62
CA ALA A 343 -12.17 -14.53 -10.95
C ALA A 343 -11.34 -13.69 -11.92
N ASP A 344 -10.96 -14.22 -13.07
CA ASP A 344 -10.09 -13.55 -14.04
C ASP A 344 -10.84 -12.55 -14.89
N ILE A 345 -12.00 -12.93 -15.42
CA ILE A 345 -12.86 -12.01 -16.18
C ILE A 345 -13.33 -10.86 -15.29
N LYS A 346 -13.76 -11.14 -14.05
CA LYS A 346 -14.19 -10.10 -13.11
C LYS A 346 -13.04 -9.20 -12.65
N PHE A 347 -11.82 -9.73 -12.54
CA PHE A 347 -10.64 -8.92 -12.26
C PHE A 347 -10.37 -7.94 -13.40
N ALA A 348 -10.41 -8.42 -14.65
CA ALA A 348 -10.22 -7.58 -15.83
C ALA A 348 -11.32 -6.52 -15.96
N GLU A 349 -12.59 -6.89 -15.79
CA GLU A 349 -13.74 -5.98 -15.81
C GLU A 349 -13.64 -4.89 -14.74
N ALA A 350 -13.27 -5.27 -13.51
CA ALA A 350 -13.14 -4.33 -12.40
C ALA A 350 -12.03 -3.29 -12.61
N ILE A 351 -11.02 -3.63 -13.40
CA ILE A 351 -9.91 -2.72 -13.77
C ILE A 351 -10.24 -1.93 -15.05
N GLY A 352 -11.07 -2.49 -15.94
CA GLY A 352 -11.34 -1.94 -17.27
C GLY A 352 -10.37 -2.43 -18.34
N LEU A 353 -9.80 -3.63 -18.19
CA LEU A 353 -8.92 -4.25 -19.18
C LEU A 353 -9.71 -5.06 -20.21
N LYS A 354 -9.22 -5.10 -21.44
CA LYS A 354 -9.63 -6.13 -22.40
C LYS A 354 -9.27 -7.51 -21.84
N PHE A 355 -10.18 -8.47 -21.99
CA PHE A 355 -10.02 -9.82 -21.48
C PHE A 355 -9.94 -10.83 -22.62
N TYR A 356 -9.02 -11.79 -22.51
CA TYR A 356 -8.93 -12.94 -23.41
C TYR A 356 -8.84 -14.22 -22.60
N VAL A 357 -9.38 -15.30 -23.16
CA VAL A 357 -9.18 -16.65 -22.64
C VAL A 357 -7.92 -17.27 -23.26
N PRO A 358 -7.24 -18.22 -22.59
CA PRO A 358 -5.90 -18.66 -23.00
C PRO A 358 -5.91 -19.44 -24.32
N GLU A 359 -6.99 -20.15 -24.61
CA GLU A 359 -7.15 -20.92 -25.84
C GLU A 359 -7.25 -19.96 -27.04
N ASP A 360 -8.11 -18.94 -26.95
CA ASP A 360 -8.22 -17.93 -28.02
C ASP A 360 -6.93 -17.10 -28.20
N TYR A 361 -6.22 -16.82 -27.11
CA TYR A 361 -5.05 -15.94 -27.15
C TYR A 361 -3.76 -16.66 -27.56
N PHE A 362 -3.55 -17.91 -27.12
CA PHE A 362 -2.29 -18.63 -27.32
C PHE A 362 -2.37 -19.75 -28.34
N GLN A 363 -3.52 -20.43 -28.49
CA GLN A 363 -3.72 -21.38 -29.58
C GLN A 363 -3.77 -20.65 -30.93
#